data_AF-A0A0U2YH79-F1
#
_entry.id   AF-A0A0U2YH79-F1
#
_cell.length_a   1.000
_cell.length_b   1.000
_cell.length_c   1.000
_cell.angle_alpha   90.00
_cell.angle_beta   90.00
_cell.angle_gamma   90.00
#
_symmetry.space_group_name_H-M   'P 1'
#
loop_
_entity.id
_entity.type
_entity.pdbx_description
1 polymer ?
#
loop_
_entity_poly.entity_id
_entity_poly.type
_entity_poly.pdbx_seq_one_letter_code
_entity_poly.pdbx_strand_id
1 'polypeptide(L)'
;LIDKGHKEFWTAARVGESAATADDRISVDEANWAIHGVHAQNYHIFTPALNKDWTMAWGSPTWIKEFPWSNAVCSYNFNPGEPGQLVLEFWITPFDYAGPEGPQRAIESMLTENKLIGLAWAIIDYDKVDSRGSSGFWNLTPKHSMYGHASELCAFKLMPIEPALQKPLEARWSWQVIDMDARLVRFKDESVGKVKSWTWDFGDGSTSNEQHPIHPYAKPGNYIVTLDVAGPDGTSRRSKVWDVQLR
;
A
#
# COMPACT_ATOMS: atom_id res chain seq x y z
N LEU A 1 -2.93 8.46 -15.31
CA LEU A 1 -3.95 9.29 -15.96
C LEU A 1 -4.78 8.46 -16.93
N ILE A 2 -5.83 7.78 -16.44
CA ILE A 2 -6.89 7.20 -17.28
C ILE A 2 -8.24 7.44 -16.60
N ASP A 3 -9.04 8.24 -17.31
CA ASP A 3 -10.46 8.12 -17.67
C ASP A 3 -11.58 8.02 -16.60
N LYS A 4 -12.58 8.90 -16.82
CA LYS A 4 -13.81 9.14 -16.07
C LYS A 4 -14.78 7.94 -16.01
N GLY A 5 -14.44 6.80 -16.62
CA GLY A 5 -15.32 5.64 -16.80
C GLY A 5 -15.37 4.62 -15.64
N HIS A 6 -14.55 4.77 -14.59
CA HIS A 6 -14.43 3.73 -13.54
C HIS A 6 -14.72 4.22 -12.11
N LYS A 7 -15.69 5.13 -11.95
CA LYS A 7 -16.19 5.57 -10.62
C LYS A 7 -16.75 4.41 -9.76
N GLU A 8 -17.09 3.30 -10.39
CA GLU A 8 -17.79 2.18 -9.75
C GLU A 8 -16.87 1.28 -8.91
N PHE A 9 -15.54 1.39 -9.08
CA PHE A 9 -14.56 0.62 -8.31
C PHE A 9 -14.12 1.30 -7.00
N TRP A 10 -14.51 2.57 -6.79
CA TRP A 10 -14.13 3.40 -5.65
C TRP A 10 -15.38 3.77 -4.84
N THR A 11 -15.97 2.80 -4.16
CA THR A 11 -17.06 3.04 -3.21
C THR A 11 -16.51 3.23 -1.79
N ALA A 12 -17.22 4.02 -0.98
CA ALA A 12 -16.92 4.23 0.45
C ALA A 12 -16.80 2.93 1.26
N ALA A 13 -17.32 1.81 0.74
CA ALA A 13 -17.18 0.48 1.34
C ALA A 13 -15.78 -0.15 1.14
N ARG A 14 -14.92 0.37 0.26
CA ARG A 14 -13.57 -0.15 -0.02
C ARG A 14 -12.44 0.80 0.37
N VAL A 15 -12.74 2.07 0.59
CA VAL A 15 -11.79 3.03 1.18
C VAL A 15 -12.53 3.74 2.30
N GLY A 16 -12.21 3.34 3.53
CA GLY A 16 -12.57 3.98 4.80
C GLY A 16 -14.01 4.47 4.88
N GLU A 17 -14.86 3.73 5.61
CA GLU A 17 -16.11 4.29 6.10
C GLU A 17 -15.86 5.70 6.65
N SER A 18 -16.58 6.68 6.12
CA SER A 18 -16.66 7.99 6.75
C SER A 18 -17.23 7.77 8.15
N ALA A 19 -16.40 8.01 9.16
CA ALA A 19 -16.68 7.92 10.59
C ALA A 19 -16.61 6.51 11.22
N ALA A 20 -15.41 6.11 11.61
CA ALA A 20 -15.28 5.42 12.90
C ALA A 20 -15.50 6.49 13.99
N THR A 21 -16.74 6.64 14.48
CA THR A 21 -16.96 7.35 15.74
C THR A 21 -16.29 6.51 16.82
N ALA A 22 -15.10 6.92 17.27
CA ALA A 22 -14.67 6.56 18.61
C ALA A 22 -15.78 7.02 19.57
N ASP A 23 -16.06 6.22 20.60
CA ASP A 23 -16.96 6.64 21.66
C ASP A 23 -16.62 8.07 22.15
N ASP A 24 -17.57 8.74 22.80
CA ASP A 24 -17.56 10.18 23.15
C ASP A 24 -16.35 10.68 23.99
N ARG A 25 -15.27 9.90 24.11
CA ARG A 25 -13.97 10.23 24.71
C ARG A 25 -13.10 11.19 23.88
N ILE A 26 -13.37 11.42 22.59
CA ILE A 26 -12.65 12.40 21.76
C ILE A 26 -13.63 13.28 20.97
N SER A 27 -13.29 14.55 20.76
CA SER A 27 -14.12 15.47 19.98
C SER A 27 -14.22 15.05 18.52
N VAL A 28 -15.28 15.50 17.83
CA VAL A 28 -15.46 15.26 16.39
C VAL A 28 -14.25 15.76 15.58
N ASP A 29 -13.64 16.86 15.99
CA ASP A 29 -12.45 17.42 15.34
C ASP A 29 -11.22 16.52 15.57
N GLU A 30 -11.03 15.98 16.77
CA GLU A 30 -9.96 15.01 17.07
C GLU A 30 -10.18 13.67 16.36
N ALA A 31 -11.42 13.20 16.26
CA ALA A 31 -11.78 11.99 15.52
C ALA A 31 -11.54 12.18 14.02
N ASN A 32 -11.95 13.31 13.46
CA ASN A 32 -11.67 13.68 12.07
C ASN A 32 -10.16 13.72 11.82
N TRP A 33 -9.38 14.37 12.70
CA TRP A 33 -7.93 14.44 12.57
C TRP A 33 -7.24 13.08 12.71
N ALA A 34 -7.77 12.19 13.54
CA ALA A 34 -7.23 10.85 13.76
C ALA A 34 -7.40 9.93 12.54
N ILE A 35 -8.50 10.07 11.78
CA ILE A 35 -8.82 9.25 10.60
C ILE A 35 -8.29 9.85 9.28
N HIS A 36 -8.03 11.17 9.24
CA HIS A 36 -7.39 11.80 8.09
C HIS A 36 -5.98 11.21 7.88
N GLY A 37 -5.70 10.74 6.66
CA GLY A 37 -4.39 10.25 6.28
C GLY A 37 -4.13 8.75 6.52
N VAL A 38 -4.99 8.05 7.28
CA VAL A 38 -4.75 6.63 7.65
C VAL A 38 -4.80 5.70 6.45
N HIS A 39 -5.75 5.95 5.53
CA HIS A 39 -5.94 5.21 4.28
C HIS A 39 -5.49 5.99 3.03
N ALA A 40 -5.32 7.30 3.17
CA ALA A 40 -4.96 8.21 2.08
C ALA A 40 -3.76 9.05 2.54
N GLN A 41 -2.58 8.45 2.53
CA GLN A 41 -1.35 9.13 2.94
C GLN A 41 -1.10 10.32 2.03
N ASN A 42 -1.12 11.50 2.63
CA ASN A 42 -1.01 12.76 1.90
C ASN A 42 0.26 13.48 2.31
N TYR A 43 1.21 13.49 1.38
CA TYR A 43 2.50 14.15 1.56
C TYR A 43 2.40 15.59 1.04
N HIS A 44 2.60 16.54 1.94
CA HIS A 44 2.71 17.95 1.62
C HIS A 44 4.19 18.29 1.52
N ILE A 45 4.67 18.32 0.29
CA ILE A 45 6.05 18.57 -0.05
C ILE A 45 6.28 20.07 -0.01
N PHE A 46 7.27 20.49 0.75
CA PHE A 46 7.64 21.89 0.80
C PHE A 46 8.63 22.20 -0.32
N THR A 47 8.48 23.36 -0.98
CA THR A 47 9.65 23.93 -1.66
C THR A 47 10.77 24.09 -0.63
N PRO A 48 12.05 23.93 -1.00
CA PRO A 48 13.17 23.96 -0.06
C PRO A 48 13.04 25.11 0.93
N ALA A 49 12.68 24.74 2.16
CA ALA A 49 12.34 25.70 3.19
C ALA A 49 13.48 25.73 4.20
N LEU A 50 14.06 26.92 4.37
CA LEU A 50 15.16 27.11 5.31
C LEU A 50 14.71 26.68 6.72
N ASN A 51 15.45 25.74 7.31
CA ASN A 51 15.21 25.20 8.66
C ASN A 51 13.84 24.52 8.85
N LYS A 52 13.27 23.92 7.79
CA LYS A 52 12.07 23.09 7.89
C LYS A 52 12.32 21.70 7.32
N ASP A 53 11.45 20.77 7.68
CA ASP A 53 11.41 19.45 7.05
C ASP A 53 11.15 19.58 5.54
N TRP A 54 11.52 18.54 4.77
CA TRP A 54 11.24 18.49 3.34
C TRP A 54 9.75 18.23 3.04
N THR A 55 9.02 17.66 4.00
CA THR A 55 7.61 17.31 3.85
C THR A 55 6.87 17.32 5.18
N MET A 56 5.55 17.47 5.08
CA MET A 56 4.59 17.19 6.14
C MET A 56 3.68 16.07 5.69
N ALA A 57 3.65 14.97 6.43
CA ALA A 57 2.55 14.01 6.32
C ALA A 57 1.33 14.63 7.01
N TRP A 58 0.26 14.89 6.25
CA TRP A 58 -0.95 15.47 6.81
C TRP A 58 -1.80 14.39 7.49
N GLY A 59 -1.94 14.52 8.80
CA GLY A 59 -2.84 13.71 9.62
C GLY A 59 -2.09 13.11 10.81
N SER A 60 -2.68 12.06 11.35
CA SER A 60 -2.16 11.31 12.49
C SER A 60 -0.90 10.45 12.22
N PRO A 61 -0.56 9.99 10.99
CA PRO A 61 0.61 9.14 10.77
C PRO A 61 1.89 9.92 10.47
N THR A 62 2.29 10.88 11.31
CA THR A 62 3.46 11.73 11.03
C THR A 62 4.77 10.95 10.85
N TRP A 63 4.86 9.75 11.42
CA TRP A 63 6.04 8.87 11.32
C TRP A 63 6.33 8.39 9.89
N ILE A 64 5.35 8.34 8.98
CA ILE A 64 5.55 7.85 7.60
C ILE A 64 6.50 8.71 6.77
N LYS A 65 6.76 9.94 7.21
CA LYS A 65 7.67 10.88 6.54
C LYS A 65 9.15 10.68 6.90
N GLU A 66 9.40 9.81 7.89
CA GLU A 66 10.73 9.50 8.40
C GLU A 66 11.32 8.27 7.69
N PHE A 67 12.65 8.14 7.75
CA PHE A 67 13.32 6.90 7.37
C PHE A 67 12.93 5.78 8.37
N PRO A 68 12.64 4.54 7.93
CA PRO A 68 12.84 3.97 6.60
C PRO A 68 11.57 3.94 5.75
N TRP A 69 10.56 4.79 5.98
CA TRP A 69 9.31 4.71 5.21
C TRP A 69 9.27 5.67 4.04
N SER A 70 9.98 6.78 4.17
CA SER A 70 10.24 7.67 3.05
C SER A 70 11.59 8.35 3.17
N ASN A 71 12.05 8.85 2.03
CA ASN A 71 13.19 9.73 1.96
C ASN A 71 13.08 10.59 0.70
N ALA A 72 13.78 11.71 0.69
CA ALA A 72 13.85 12.57 -0.47
C ALA A 72 15.25 13.14 -0.66
N VAL A 73 15.57 13.44 -1.91
CA VAL A 73 16.70 14.26 -2.31
C VAL A 73 16.19 15.38 -3.20
N CYS A 74 16.69 16.57 -2.95
CA CYS A 74 16.23 17.78 -3.59
C CYS A 74 17.42 18.54 -4.17
N SER A 75 17.28 19.02 -5.41
CA SER A 75 18.24 19.88 -6.10
C SER A 75 17.50 21.09 -6.67
N TYR A 76 18.01 22.28 -6.42
CA TYR A 76 17.37 23.53 -6.84
C TYR A 76 18.39 24.65 -7.05
N ASN A 77 18.02 25.67 -7.84
CA ASN A 77 18.91 26.76 -8.23
C ASN A 77 18.31 28.17 -8.06
N PHE A 78 17.42 28.35 -7.10
CA PHE A 78 16.79 29.64 -6.79
C PHE A 78 16.88 29.97 -5.30
N ASN A 79 16.79 31.26 -4.97
CA ASN A 79 16.56 31.74 -3.61
C ASN A 79 15.06 31.96 -3.36
N PRO A 80 14.61 32.04 -2.09
CA PRO A 80 13.22 32.38 -1.78
C PRO A 80 12.75 33.66 -2.50
N GLY A 81 11.65 33.55 -3.24
CA GLY A 81 11.08 34.65 -4.04
C GLY A 81 11.73 34.88 -5.41
N GLU A 82 12.69 34.04 -5.82
CA GLU A 82 13.30 34.08 -7.15
C GLU A 82 12.79 32.92 -8.03
N PRO A 83 12.65 33.11 -9.36
CA PRO A 83 12.32 32.02 -10.25
C PRO A 83 13.50 31.04 -10.38
N GLY A 84 13.19 29.75 -10.55
CA GLY A 84 14.19 28.74 -10.91
C GLY A 84 13.59 27.36 -11.10
N GLN A 85 14.44 26.35 -11.01
CA GLN A 85 14.10 24.95 -11.18
C GLN A 85 14.27 24.18 -9.87
N LEU A 86 13.25 23.39 -9.53
CA LEU A 86 13.26 22.41 -8.45
C LEU A 86 13.22 21.01 -9.07
N VAL A 87 14.16 20.15 -8.69
CA VAL A 87 14.12 18.71 -8.96
C VAL A 87 14.04 18.01 -7.61
N LEU A 88 12.97 17.25 -7.42
CA LEU A 88 12.74 16.44 -6.25
C LEU A 88 12.60 14.99 -6.65
N GLU A 89 13.44 14.15 -6.08
CA GLU A 89 13.31 12.70 -6.14
C GLU A 89 13.00 12.21 -4.74
N PHE A 90 11.98 11.38 -4.62
CA PHE A 90 11.60 10.81 -3.33
C PHE A 90 11.11 9.39 -3.52
N TRP A 91 11.16 8.64 -2.43
CA TRP A 91 10.51 7.35 -2.33
C TRP A 91 9.63 7.33 -1.09
N ILE A 92 8.52 6.61 -1.18
CA ILE A 92 7.53 6.45 -0.11
C ILE A 92 7.10 4.99 -0.04
N THR A 93 6.75 4.55 1.17
CA THR A 93 6.12 3.27 1.43
C THR A 93 4.61 3.50 1.56
N PRO A 94 3.78 3.00 0.64
CA PRO A 94 2.33 3.07 0.78
C PRO A 94 1.82 2.03 1.80
N PHE A 95 0.74 2.37 2.49
CA PHE A 95 0.09 1.53 3.50
C PHE A 95 -1.42 1.48 3.27
N ASP A 96 -2.00 0.29 3.42
CA ASP A 96 -3.45 0.10 3.48
C ASP A 96 -4.00 0.60 4.83
N TYR A 97 -3.15 0.63 5.87
CA TYR A 97 -3.40 1.27 7.16
C TYR A 97 -2.10 1.84 7.75
N ALA A 98 -2.08 3.12 8.09
CA ALA A 98 -1.03 3.76 8.87
C ALA A 98 -1.65 4.73 9.88
N GLY A 99 -1.78 4.30 11.14
CA GLY A 99 -2.42 5.10 12.20
C GLY A 99 -1.42 5.84 13.11
N PRO A 100 -1.92 6.68 14.03
CA PRO A 100 -1.10 7.36 15.03
C PRO A 100 -0.42 6.42 16.01
N GLU A 101 -0.87 5.16 16.12
CA GLU A 101 -0.29 4.18 17.03
C GLU A 101 1.14 3.80 16.68
N GLY A 102 1.59 4.17 15.48
CA GLY A 102 2.93 3.91 14.99
C GLY A 102 3.01 2.69 14.08
N PRO A 103 4.23 2.38 13.60
CA PRO A 103 4.47 1.36 12.58
C PRO A 103 4.09 -0.06 13.02
N GLN A 104 3.96 -0.33 14.33
CA GLN A 104 3.66 -1.67 14.85
C GLN A 104 2.27 -2.19 14.44
N ARG A 105 1.34 -1.28 14.13
CA ARG A 105 -0.01 -1.63 13.65
C ARG A 105 -0.21 -1.30 12.17
N ALA A 106 0.82 -0.78 11.50
CA ALA A 106 0.72 -0.40 10.11
C ALA A 106 0.64 -1.64 9.20
N ILE A 107 -0.11 -1.52 8.10
CA ILE A 107 -0.29 -2.56 7.10
C ILE A 107 0.22 -2.00 5.78
N GLU A 108 1.44 -2.35 5.40
CA GLU A 108 2.01 -1.94 4.11
C GLU A 108 1.14 -2.43 2.94
N SER A 109 0.93 -1.56 1.95
CA SER A 109 0.15 -1.92 0.78
C SER A 109 0.90 -3.00 0.00
N MET A 110 0.24 -4.11 -0.30
CA MET A 110 0.81 -5.08 -1.24
C MET A 110 0.85 -4.47 -2.64
N LEU A 111 2.06 -4.18 -3.13
CA LEU A 111 2.30 -3.65 -4.46
C LEU A 111 2.46 -4.78 -5.47
N THR A 112 1.50 -4.91 -6.37
CA THR A 112 1.55 -5.89 -7.46
C THR A 112 1.49 -5.17 -8.80
N GLU A 113 2.14 -5.73 -9.80
CA GLU A 113 2.08 -5.24 -11.17
C GLU A 113 0.63 -4.98 -11.61
N ASN A 114 0.42 -3.89 -12.36
CA ASN A 114 -0.87 -3.43 -12.85
C ASN A 114 -1.91 -3.03 -11.79
N LYS A 115 -1.60 -3.12 -10.49
CA LYS A 115 -2.48 -2.64 -9.42
C LYS A 115 -2.71 -1.14 -9.59
N LEU A 116 -3.96 -0.72 -9.41
CA LEU A 116 -4.31 0.68 -9.29
C LEU A 116 -4.09 1.12 -7.85
N ILE A 117 -3.36 2.23 -7.67
CA ILE A 117 -3.22 2.91 -6.39
C ILE A 117 -3.68 4.36 -6.54
N GLY A 118 -4.28 4.91 -5.48
CA GLY A 118 -4.58 6.33 -5.39
C GLY A 118 -3.47 7.04 -4.65
N LEU A 119 -2.94 8.13 -5.20
CA LEU A 119 -1.99 8.99 -4.51
C LEU A 119 -2.43 10.46 -4.61
N ALA A 120 -2.18 11.20 -3.53
CA ALA A 120 -2.28 12.65 -3.48
C ALA A 120 -0.98 13.22 -2.91
N TRP A 121 -0.53 14.31 -3.51
CA TRP A 121 0.47 15.17 -2.90
C TRP A 121 0.21 16.60 -3.33
N ALA A 122 0.64 17.51 -2.47
CA ALA A 122 0.62 18.93 -2.67
C ALA A 122 2.05 19.46 -2.55
N ILE A 123 2.47 20.32 -3.47
CA ILE A 123 3.63 21.17 -3.31
C ILE A 123 3.16 22.49 -2.73
N ILE A 124 3.73 22.88 -1.60
CA ILE A 124 3.46 24.16 -0.95
C ILE A 124 4.65 25.08 -1.19
N ASP A 125 4.37 26.18 -1.88
CA ASP A 125 5.30 27.29 -2.06
C ASP A 125 5.41 28.09 -0.75
N TYR A 126 6.63 28.11 -0.20
CA TYR A 126 6.97 28.80 1.03
C TYR A 126 7.71 30.13 0.85
N ASP A 127 7.72 30.71 -0.36
CA ASP A 127 8.40 31.98 -0.65
C ASP A 127 8.05 33.13 0.31
N LYS A 128 6.86 33.10 0.93
CA LYS A 128 6.39 34.10 1.91
C LYS A 128 6.24 33.51 3.30
N VAL A 129 7.36 33.19 3.94
CA VAL A 129 7.45 32.57 5.28
C VAL A 129 6.63 33.27 6.38
N ASP A 130 6.43 34.59 6.27
CA ASP A 130 5.71 35.41 7.26
C ASP A 130 4.24 35.66 6.90
N SER A 131 3.78 35.19 5.73
CA SER A 131 2.40 35.41 5.28
C SER A 131 1.46 34.30 5.75
N ARG A 132 0.26 34.66 6.20
CA ARG A 132 -0.80 33.69 6.57
C ARG A 132 -1.53 33.10 5.35
N GLY A 133 -1.11 33.43 4.12
CA GLY A 133 -1.77 33.01 2.88
C GLY A 133 -0.99 31.92 2.16
N SER A 134 -1.69 30.89 1.66
CA SER A 134 -1.11 29.87 0.79
C SER A 134 -0.97 30.41 -0.64
N SER A 135 0.14 31.06 -0.98
CA SER A 135 0.32 31.68 -2.30
C SER A 135 0.70 30.72 -3.43
N GLY A 136 1.10 29.49 -3.12
CA GLY A 136 1.29 28.44 -4.13
C GLY A 136 0.96 27.07 -3.54
N PHE A 137 -0.13 26.48 -4.03
CA PHE A 137 -0.54 25.13 -3.69
C PHE A 137 -0.69 24.38 -5.01
N TRP A 138 0.25 23.49 -5.33
CA TRP A 138 0.22 22.70 -6.55
C TRP A 138 -0.12 21.27 -6.21
N ASN A 139 -1.24 20.80 -6.74
CA ASN A 139 -1.73 19.45 -6.48
C ASN A 139 -1.64 18.60 -7.72
N LEU A 140 -1.56 17.28 -7.51
CA LEU A 140 -1.80 16.33 -8.58
C LEU A 140 -3.23 16.40 -9.15
N THR A 141 -4.22 16.74 -8.33
CA THR A 141 -5.63 16.82 -8.71
C THR A 141 -6.11 18.27 -8.62
N PRO A 142 -7.02 18.73 -9.50
CA PRO A 142 -7.54 20.09 -9.44
C PRO A 142 -8.41 20.36 -8.20
N LYS A 143 -8.73 19.33 -7.41
CA LYS A 143 -9.55 19.45 -6.21
C LYS A 143 -8.70 19.50 -4.96
N HIS A 144 -8.80 20.59 -4.22
CA HIS A 144 -8.06 20.70 -2.97
C HIS A 144 -8.52 19.65 -1.96
N SER A 145 -9.80 19.29 -1.93
CA SER A 145 -10.43 18.32 -1.01
C SER A 145 -9.91 16.87 -1.07
N MET A 146 -8.97 16.55 -1.96
CA MET A 146 -8.35 15.23 -2.09
C MET A 146 -7.69 14.70 -0.80
N TYR A 147 -7.33 15.57 0.13
CA TYR A 147 -6.77 15.20 1.43
C TYR A 147 -7.77 14.47 2.34
N GLY A 148 -9.07 14.70 2.15
CA GLY A 148 -10.15 14.10 2.94
C GLY A 148 -11.03 13.14 2.16
N HIS A 149 -10.91 13.11 0.82
CA HIS A 149 -11.78 12.32 -0.04
C HIS A 149 -10.99 11.45 -1.01
N ALA A 150 -10.89 10.16 -0.69
CA ALA A 150 -10.14 9.19 -1.48
C ALA A 150 -10.61 9.08 -2.95
N SER A 151 -11.87 9.39 -3.24
CA SER A 151 -12.41 9.42 -4.60
C SER A 151 -11.79 10.50 -5.50
N GLU A 152 -11.05 11.45 -4.92
CA GLU A 152 -10.43 12.57 -5.63
C GLU A 152 -8.92 12.39 -5.81
N LEU A 153 -8.37 11.28 -5.33
CA LEU A 153 -6.97 10.89 -5.52
C LEU A 153 -6.68 10.65 -7.01
N CYS A 154 -5.46 10.96 -7.42
CA CYS A 154 -5.00 10.59 -8.75
C CYS A 154 -4.70 9.08 -8.78
N ALA A 155 -5.33 8.39 -9.73
CA ALA A 155 -5.10 6.96 -9.95
C ALA A 155 -3.81 6.74 -10.75
N PHE A 156 -2.91 5.95 -10.17
CA PHE A 156 -1.69 5.44 -10.78
C PHE A 156 -1.83 3.95 -11.01
N LYS A 157 -1.41 3.48 -12.17
CA LYS A 157 -1.28 2.06 -12.46
C LYS A 157 0.18 1.68 -12.25
N LEU A 158 0.44 0.75 -11.33
CA LEU A 158 1.78 0.25 -11.10
C LEU A 158 2.31 -0.42 -12.36
N MET A 159 3.50 -0.03 -12.77
CA MET A 159 4.19 -0.62 -13.91
C MET A 159 4.63 -2.05 -13.57
N PRO A 160 4.87 -2.89 -14.60
CA PRO A 160 5.57 -4.15 -14.40
C PRO A 160 6.87 -3.94 -13.63
N ILE A 161 7.26 -4.92 -12.81
CA ILE A 161 8.56 -4.88 -12.12
C ILE A 161 9.64 -4.84 -13.19
N GLU A 162 10.60 -3.92 -13.05
CA GLU A 162 11.72 -3.81 -13.97
C GLU A 162 12.41 -5.17 -14.13
N PRO A 163 12.70 -5.64 -15.36
CA PRO A 163 13.24 -6.99 -15.58
C PRO A 163 14.48 -7.30 -14.73
N ALA A 164 15.31 -6.30 -14.44
CA ALA A 164 16.50 -6.42 -13.60
C ALA A 164 16.21 -6.68 -12.11
N LEU A 165 15.01 -6.33 -11.63
CA LEU A 165 14.55 -6.52 -10.25
C LEU A 165 13.67 -7.76 -10.08
N GLN A 166 13.26 -8.41 -11.19
CA GLN A 166 12.46 -9.62 -11.12
C GLN A 166 13.31 -10.78 -10.61
N LYS A 167 12.79 -11.50 -9.61
CA LYS A 167 13.39 -12.77 -9.20
C LYS A 167 13.25 -13.78 -10.35
N PRO A 168 14.31 -14.54 -10.69
CA PRO A 168 14.25 -15.54 -11.76
C PRO A 168 13.16 -16.61 -11.52
N LEU A 169 12.92 -16.93 -10.25
CA LEU A 169 11.87 -17.83 -9.80
C LEU A 169 11.34 -17.36 -8.44
N GLU A 170 10.03 -17.22 -8.30
CA GLU A 170 9.40 -16.84 -7.04
C GLU A 170 8.12 -17.65 -6.78
N ALA A 171 8.11 -18.39 -5.67
CA ALA A 171 6.93 -19.09 -5.19
C ALA A 171 5.85 -18.09 -4.77
N ARG A 172 4.67 -18.16 -5.37
CA ARG A 172 3.50 -17.38 -4.98
C ARG A 172 2.26 -18.24 -5.10
N TRP A 173 1.30 -18.03 -4.22
CA TRP A 173 0.07 -18.80 -4.24
C TRP A 173 -1.07 -18.15 -3.47
N SER A 174 -2.29 -18.52 -3.88
CA SER A 174 -3.55 -18.16 -3.24
C SER A 174 -4.37 -19.42 -2.92
N TRP A 175 -5.42 -19.26 -2.12
CA TRP A 175 -6.31 -20.36 -1.71
C TRP A 175 -7.75 -19.87 -1.62
N GLN A 176 -8.70 -20.80 -1.70
CA GLN A 176 -10.12 -20.54 -1.56
C GLN A 176 -10.81 -21.76 -0.94
N VAL A 177 -11.67 -21.56 0.07
CA VAL A 177 -12.55 -22.64 0.52
C VAL A 177 -13.65 -22.85 -0.51
N ILE A 178 -13.76 -24.07 -1.02
CA ILE A 178 -14.79 -24.48 -1.97
C ILE A 178 -16.03 -25.00 -1.22
N ASP A 179 -15.80 -25.71 -0.11
CA ASP A 179 -16.85 -26.30 0.72
C ASP A 179 -16.40 -26.27 2.18
N MET A 180 -17.12 -25.50 3.02
CA MET A 180 -16.80 -25.37 4.43
C MET A 180 -17.20 -26.61 5.24
N ASP A 181 -18.29 -27.30 4.87
CA ASP A 181 -18.78 -28.48 5.60
C ASP A 181 -17.83 -29.67 5.40
N ALA A 182 -17.33 -29.82 4.18
CA ALA A 182 -16.30 -30.80 3.82
C ALA A 182 -14.86 -30.31 4.08
N ARG A 183 -14.68 -29.04 4.49
CA ARG A 183 -13.36 -28.40 4.69
C ARG A 183 -12.44 -28.55 3.47
N LEU A 184 -13.01 -28.37 2.29
CA LEU A 184 -12.33 -28.55 1.01
C LEU A 184 -11.75 -27.21 0.54
N VAL A 185 -10.43 -27.15 0.40
CA VAL A 185 -9.71 -25.94 0.01
C VAL A 185 -9.05 -26.14 -1.34
N ARG A 186 -9.27 -25.20 -2.27
CA ARG A 186 -8.49 -25.10 -3.51
C ARG A 186 -7.27 -24.25 -3.27
N PHE A 187 -6.12 -24.73 -3.72
CA PHE A 187 -4.90 -23.96 -3.81
C PHE A 187 -4.60 -23.62 -5.27
N LYS A 188 -4.08 -22.41 -5.49
CA LYS A 188 -3.71 -21.94 -6.81
C LYS A 188 -2.27 -21.44 -6.78
N ASP A 189 -1.39 -22.13 -7.49
CA ASP A 189 -0.09 -21.61 -7.86
C ASP A 189 -0.22 -20.30 -8.67
N GLU A 190 0.55 -19.30 -8.25
CA GLU A 190 0.69 -17.99 -8.88
C GLU A 190 2.19 -17.64 -9.03
N SER A 191 3.05 -18.65 -8.95
CA SER A 191 4.50 -18.49 -8.99
C SER A 191 4.96 -17.83 -10.28
N VAL A 192 6.02 -17.03 -10.17
CA VAL A 192 6.62 -16.30 -11.29
C VAL A 192 7.91 -16.99 -11.70
N GLY A 193 8.20 -17.02 -13.00
CA GLY A 193 9.38 -17.68 -13.56
C GLY A 193 9.06 -19.03 -14.22
N LYS A 194 10.09 -19.75 -14.67
CA LYS A 194 9.94 -21.05 -15.33
C LYS A 194 9.86 -22.18 -14.28
N VAL A 195 8.66 -22.49 -13.80
CA VAL A 195 8.46 -23.62 -12.85
C VAL A 195 8.46 -24.97 -13.58
N LYS A 196 9.06 -25.99 -12.96
CA LYS A 196 9.10 -27.38 -13.43
C LYS A 196 8.46 -28.38 -12.46
N SER A 197 8.41 -28.06 -11.18
CA SER A 197 7.81 -28.92 -10.16
C SER A 197 7.30 -28.10 -8.98
N TRP A 198 6.23 -28.59 -8.36
CA TRP A 198 5.57 -28.04 -7.18
C TRP A 198 5.61 -29.09 -6.07
N THR A 199 5.79 -28.64 -4.84
CA THR A 199 5.64 -29.47 -3.64
C THR A 199 4.89 -28.64 -2.60
N TRP A 200 3.66 -29.03 -2.33
CA TRP A 200 2.80 -28.47 -1.31
C TRP A 200 2.97 -29.25 -0.01
N ASP A 201 3.06 -28.53 1.10
CA ASP A 201 2.84 -29.04 2.46
C ASP A 201 1.65 -28.27 3.03
N PHE A 202 0.57 -28.99 3.33
CA PHE A 202 -0.68 -28.39 3.78
C PHE A 202 -0.72 -28.08 5.29
N GLY A 203 0.34 -28.41 6.03
CA GLY A 203 0.46 -28.15 7.46
C GLY A 203 -0.32 -29.12 8.35
N ASP A 204 -0.94 -30.15 7.78
CA ASP A 204 -1.64 -31.23 8.49
C ASP A 204 -0.91 -32.59 8.36
N GLY A 205 0.30 -32.57 7.80
CA GLY A 205 1.14 -33.74 7.53
C GLY A 205 0.96 -34.34 6.14
N SER A 206 0.05 -33.82 5.32
CA SER A 206 -0.14 -34.23 3.94
C SER A 206 0.55 -33.29 2.94
N THR A 207 0.86 -33.82 1.76
CA THR A 207 1.57 -33.10 0.69
C THR A 207 0.96 -33.36 -0.68
N SER A 208 1.28 -32.51 -1.66
CA SER A 208 0.91 -32.71 -3.07
C SER A 208 1.97 -32.18 -4.03
N ASN A 209 2.06 -32.77 -5.23
CA ASN A 209 2.90 -32.29 -6.32
C ASN A 209 2.11 -31.66 -7.47
N GLU A 210 0.79 -31.52 -7.33
CA GLU A 210 -0.05 -30.86 -8.32
C GLU A 210 0.20 -29.34 -8.31
N GLN A 211 0.05 -28.71 -9.48
CA GLN A 211 0.19 -27.26 -9.59
C GLN A 211 -0.94 -26.50 -8.87
N HIS A 212 -2.17 -27.00 -8.96
CA HIS A 212 -3.37 -26.39 -8.37
C HIS A 212 -4.18 -27.42 -7.57
N PRO A 213 -3.68 -27.92 -6.43
CA PRO A 213 -4.33 -29.01 -5.72
C PRO A 213 -5.65 -28.56 -5.06
N ILE A 214 -6.55 -29.51 -4.89
CA ILE A 214 -7.68 -29.41 -3.98
C ILE A 214 -7.41 -30.34 -2.81
N HIS A 215 -7.44 -29.81 -1.59
CA HIS A 215 -7.08 -30.54 -0.38
C HIS A 215 -8.22 -30.51 0.66
N PRO A 216 -8.69 -31.68 1.12
CA PRO A 216 -9.64 -31.77 2.24
C PRO A 216 -8.93 -31.80 3.59
N TYR A 217 -9.35 -30.94 4.52
CA TYR A 217 -8.84 -30.96 5.90
C TYR A 217 -9.75 -31.77 6.83
N ALA A 218 -9.17 -32.77 7.50
CA ALA A 218 -9.93 -33.66 8.38
C ALA A 218 -10.50 -32.95 9.61
N LYS A 219 -9.78 -31.97 10.16
CA LYS A 219 -10.13 -31.25 11.40
C LYS A 219 -10.25 -29.75 11.14
N PRO A 220 -11.01 -29.01 11.96
CA PRO A 220 -10.89 -27.56 12.00
C PRO A 220 -9.54 -27.16 12.61
N GLY A 221 -9.05 -25.97 12.25
CA GLY A 221 -7.75 -25.48 12.72
C GLY A 221 -7.16 -24.37 11.86
N ASN A 222 -6.00 -23.90 12.31
CA ASN A 222 -5.17 -22.92 11.60
C ASN A 222 -3.95 -23.64 11.03
N TYR A 223 -3.78 -23.58 9.71
CA TYR A 223 -2.74 -24.33 9.01
C TYR A 223 -1.62 -23.42 8.51
N ILE A 224 -0.38 -23.92 8.63
CA ILE A 224 0.79 -23.32 7.98
C ILE A 224 0.98 -24.07 6.67
N VAL A 225 0.63 -23.44 5.56
CA VAL A 225 0.77 -24.05 4.23
C VAL A 225 2.05 -23.54 3.58
N THR A 226 2.81 -24.43 2.97
CA THR A 226 4.06 -24.13 2.26
C THR A 226 4.00 -24.63 0.83
N LEU A 227 4.45 -23.80 -0.10
CA LEU A 227 4.71 -24.17 -1.48
C LEU A 227 6.21 -24.05 -1.76
N ASP A 228 6.82 -25.16 -2.16
CA ASP A 228 8.15 -25.23 -2.76
C ASP A 228 8.01 -25.40 -4.28
N VAL A 229 8.67 -24.53 -5.05
CA VAL A 229 8.78 -24.66 -6.50
C VAL A 229 10.23 -24.78 -6.93
N ALA A 230 10.47 -25.57 -7.98
CA ALA A 230 11.78 -25.69 -8.61
C ALA A 230 11.67 -25.52 -10.13
N GLY A 231 12.70 -24.93 -10.72
CA GLY A 231 12.79 -24.60 -12.13
C GLY A 231 14.24 -24.58 -12.63
N PRO A 232 14.47 -24.28 -13.92
CA PRO A 232 15.82 -24.16 -14.48
C PRO A 232 16.63 -23.06 -13.79
N ASP A 233 15.93 -22.03 -13.31
CA ASP A 233 16.51 -20.81 -12.73
C ASP A 233 16.66 -20.90 -11.19
N GLY A 234 16.41 -22.08 -10.60
CA GLY A 234 16.64 -22.35 -9.18
C GLY A 234 15.43 -22.92 -8.44
N THR A 235 15.33 -22.61 -7.15
CA THR A 235 14.22 -23.01 -6.28
C THR A 235 13.66 -21.80 -5.54
N SER A 236 12.39 -21.87 -5.16
CA SER A 236 11.74 -20.84 -4.35
C SER A 236 10.75 -21.48 -3.38
N ARG A 237 10.66 -20.92 -2.17
CA ARG A 237 9.78 -21.40 -1.09
C ARG A 237 8.91 -20.26 -0.60
N ARG A 238 7.62 -20.52 -0.41
CA ARG A 238 6.71 -19.58 0.27
C ARG A 238 5.75 -20.26 1.22
N SER A 239 5.79 -19.85 2.47
CA SER A 239 4.88 -20.27 3.53
C SER A 239 3.94 -19.14 3.93
N LYS A 240 2.67 -19.48 4.21
CA LYS A 240 1.71 -18.57 4.84
C LYS A 240 1.26 -19.19 6.16
N VAL A 241 1.49 -18.48 7.26
CA VAL A 241 1.28 -18.98 8.63
C VAL A 241 -0.14 -18.62 9.06
N TRP A 242 -0.96 -19.64 9.33
CA TRP A 242 -2.33 -19.48 9.83
C TRP A 242 -3.26 -18.66 8.92
N ASP A 243 -2.92 -18.51 7.65
CA ASP A 243 -3.80 -17.90 6.64
C ASP A 243 -5.00 -18.81 6.38
N VAL A 244 -4.77 -20.12 6.25
CA VAL A 244 -5.84 -21.10 6.05
C VAL A 244 -6.45 -21.44 7.40
N GLN A 245 -7.63 -20.88 7.66
CA GLN A 245 -8.37 -21.08 8.91
C GLN A 245 -9.70 -21.75 8.60
N LEU A 246 -9.91 -22.93 9.17
CA LEU A 246 -11.10 -23.74 8.97
C LEU A 246 -11.82 -23.91 10.30
N ARG A 247 -13.14 -23.70 10.28
CA ARG A 247 -14.02 -23.80 11.44
C ARG A 247 -14.72 -25.16 11.48
#